data_AF-A0A357AT77-F1
#
_entry.id   AF-A0A357AT77-F1
#
_cell.length_a   1.000
_cell.length_b   1.000
_cell.length_c   1.000
_cell.angle_alpha   90.00
_cell.angle_beta   90.00
_cell.angle_gamma   90.00
#
_symmetry.space_group_name_H-M   'P 1'
#
loop_
_entity.id
_entity.type
_entity.pdbx_description
1 polymer ?
#
loop_
_entity_poly.entity_id
_entity_poly.type
_entity_poly.pdbx_seq_one_letter_code
_entity_poly.pdbx_strand_id
1 'polypeptide(L)' 'VNGKDIMSLGVQGKKVGEILNALLERVLDDPLVNEHESLMEIAKTLV' A
#
# COMPACT_ATOMS: atom_id res chain seq x y z
N VAL A 1 -0.55 -6.79 -1.79
CA VAL A 1 -1.50 -5.96 -1.02
C VAL A 1 -2.60 -5.46 -1.94
N ASN A 2 -3.83 -5.39 -1.46
CA ASN A 2 -5.02 -4.99 -2.23
C ASN A 2 -5.86 -3.95 -1.47
N GLY A 3 -6.95 -3.49 -2.09
CA GLY A 3 -7.81 -2.47 -1.49
C GLY A 3 -8.44 -2.85 -0.15
N LYS A 4 -8.76 -4.13 0.10
CA LYS A 4 -9.29 -4.57 1.40
C LYS A 4 -8.27 -4.44 2.51
N ASP A 5 -7.00 -4.71 2.21
CA ASP A 5 -5.91 -4.58 3.18
C ASP A 5 -5.75 -3.12 3.61
N ILE A 6 -5.78 -2.19 2.65
CA ILE A 6 -5.73 -0.75 2.93
C ILE A 6 -6.99 -0.28 3.67
N MET A 7 -8.17 -0.81 3.31
CA MET A 7 -9.42 -0.50 4.03
C MET A 7 -9.42 -0.99 5.47
N SER A 8 -8.71 -2.08 5.78
CA SER A 8 -8.54 -2.58 7.15
C SER A 8 -7.74 -1.61 8.04
N LEU A 9 -6.96 -0.71 7.45
CA LEU A 9 -6.24 0.37 8.14
C LEU A 9 -7.12 1.58 8.45
N GLY A 10 -8.43 1.52 8.13
CA GLY A 10 -9.38 2.63 8.33
C GLY A 10 -9.42 3.64 7.19
N VAL A 11 -8.70 3.40 6.08
CA VAL A 11 -8.70 4.26 4.90
C VAL A 11 -9.85 3.90 3.97
N GLN A 12 -10.56 4.88 3.43
CA GLN A 12 -11.69 4.64 2.52
C GLN A 12 -11.69 5.61 1.34
N GLY A 13 -12.43 5.24 0.28
CA GLY A 13 -12.63 6.07 -0.90
C GLY A 13 -11.34 6.30 -1.70
N LYS A 14 -11.19 7.51 -2.26
CA LYS A 14 -10.07 7.88 -3.15
C LYS A 14 -8.69 7.59 -2.55
N LYS A 15 -8.55 7.77 -1.23
CA LYS A 15 -7.27 7.60 -0.52
C LYS A 15 -6.76 6.16 -0.54
N VAL A 16 -7.65 5.15 -0.68
CA VAL A 16 -7.24 3.75 -0.89
C VAL A 16 -6.44 3.61 -2.18
N GLY A 17 -6.91 4.21 -3.28
CA GLY A 17 -6.22 4.19 -4.56
C GLY A 17 -4.90 4.95 -4.54
N GLU A 18 -4.84 6.07 -3.82
CA GLU A 18 -3.62 6.85 -3.65
C GLU A 18 -2.53 6.05 -2.93
N ILE A 19 -2.87 5.35 -1.85
CA ILE A 19 -1.93 4.48 -1.13
C ILE A 19 -1.50 3.30 -2.01
N LEU A 20 -2.43 2.64 -2.70
CA LEU A 20 -2.09 1.54 -3.60
C LEU A 20 -1.15 1.97 -4.74
N ASN A 21 -1.35 3.17 -5.30
CA ASN A 21 -0.44 3.72 -6.30
C ASN A 21 0.95 4.00 -5.72
N ALA A 22 1.03 4.60 -4.53
CA ALA A 22 2.32 4.86 -3.88
C ALA A 22 3.09 3.56 -3.59
N LEU A 23 2.39 2.50 -3.18
CA LEU A 23 2.98 1.17 -3.01
C LEU A 23 3.46 0.59 -4.33
N LEU A 24 2.67 0.75 -5.41
CA LEU A 24 3.04 0.29 -6.74
C LEU A 24 4.29 1.00 -7.26
N GLU A 25 4.38 2.31 -7.12
CA GLU A 25 5.58 3.09 -7.47
C GLU A 25 6.81 2.56 -6.72
N ARG A 26 6.67 2.24 -5.43
CA ARG A 26 7.76 1.69 -4.63
C ARG A 26 8.23 0.31 -5.10
N VAL A 27 7.30 -0.53 -5.54
CA VAL A 27 7.62 -1.86 -6.11
C VAL A 27 8.27 -1.74 -7.49
N LEU A 28 7.89 -0.74 -8.28
CA LEU A 28 8.52 -0.48 -9.57
C LEU A 28 9.98 -0.03 -9.39
N ASP A 29 10.27 0.76 -8.35
CA ASP A 29 11.62 1.18 -7.99
C ASP A 29 12.47 0.05 -7.39
N ASP A 30 11.89 -0.75 -6.50
CA ASP A 30 12.54 -1.91 -5.87
C ASP A 30 11.58 -3.12 -5.79
N PRO A 31 11.70 -4.06 -6.74
CA PRO A 31 10.86 -5.25 -6.77
C PRO A 31 10.99 -6.14 -5.52
N LEU A 32 12.07 -6.04 -4.75
CA LEU A 32 12.27 -6.82 -3.52
C LEU A 32 11.30 -6.40 -2.41
N VAL A 33 10.70 -5.22 -2.52
CA VAL A 33 9.73 -4.68 -1.56
C VAL A 33 8.33 -5.28 -1.78
N ASN A 34 8.11 -6.03 -2.88
CA ASN A 34 6.82 -6.61 -3.24
C ASN A 34 6.39 -7.82 -2.38
N GLU A 35 6.80 -7.83 -1.12
CA GLU A 35 6.33 -8.78 -0.13
C GLU A 35 5.16 -8.18 0.66
N HIS A 36 4.18 -9.02 0.98
CA HIS A 36 2.94 -8.56 1.62
C HIS A 36 3.21 -7.80 2.92
N GLU A 37 4.10 -8.30 3.76
CA GLU A 37 4.46 -7.68 5.05
C GLU A 37 5.12 -6.31 4.86
N SER A 38 6.12 -6.22 3.98
CA SER A 38 6.82 -4.96 3.68
C SER A 38 5.87 -3.89 3.11
N LEU A 39 5.01 -4.27 2.17
CA LEU A 39 4.00 -3.35 1.63
C LEU A 39 2.98 -2.90 2.68
N MET A 40 2.62 -3.77 3.63
CA MET A 40 1.74 -3.39 4.73
C MET A 40 2.41 -2.47 5.75
N GLU A 41 3.71 -2.63 6.02
CA GLU A 41 4.47 -1.69 6.84
C GLU A 41 4.53 -0.32 6.19
N ILE A 42 4.85 -0.26 4.90
CA ILE A 42 4.86 0.99 4.15
C ILE A 42 3.47 1.61 4.12
N ALA A 43 2.42 0.81 3.86
CA ALA A 43 1.04 1.29 3.87
C ALA A 43 0.68 1.99 5.18
N LYS A 44 1.04 1.41 6.34
CA LYS A 44 0.78 2.01 7.66
C LYS A 44 1.44 3.38 7.85
N THR A 45 2.54 3.67 7.16
CA THR A 45 3.20 5.00 7.21
C THR A 45 2.49 6.06 6.36
N LEU A 46 1.59 5.66 5.46
CA LEU A 46 0.90 6.52 4.49
C LEU A 46 -0.57 6.83 4.86
N VAL A 47 -1.08 6.20 5.93
CA VAL A 47 -2.46 6.36 6.42
C VAL A 47 -2.65 7.73 7.08
#